data_AF-A0A6P3RRG0-F1
#
_entry.id   AF-A0A6P3RRG0-F1
#
_cell.length_a   1.000
_cell.length_b   1.000
_cell.length_c   1.000
_cell.angle_alpha   90.00
_cell.angle_beta   90.00
_cell.angle_gamma   90.00
#
_symmetry.space_group_name_H-M   'P 1'
#
loop_
_entity.id
_entity.type
_entity.pdbx_description
1 polymer ?
#
loop_
_entity_poly.entity_id
_entity_poly.type
_entity_poly.pdbx_seq_one_letter_code
_entity_poly.pdbx_strand_id
1 'polypeptide(L)'
;LVCNRTFDKYSCWPDTPPNTTASIPCPWYLPWYHKVQHRFVYKRCGPDGQWARGPRGQPWRNASQCQLEDDEIEVQKEVAKMYSSFQVMYTVGYCLSLGALLLALAILLGLSKLHCTRNYIHVNLFASFVLKASSVLAIDTLLKTRYSQKMGDDLSVSVWLSDGALAGCRVAAVFMQYGVVA
;
A
#
# COMPACT_ATOMS: atom_id res chain seq x y z
N LEU A 1 -24.97 12.57 -36.49
CA LEU A 1 -25.04 11.81 -35.22
C LEU A 1 -23.63 11.38 -34.88
N VAL A 2 -23.17 11.59 -33.65
CA VAL A 2 -21.84 11.17 -33.15
C VAL A 2 -21.95 10.80 -31.68
N CYS A 3 -21.05 9.93 -31.21
CA CYS A 3 -20.80 9.81 -29.78
C CYS A 3 -19.93 11.00 -29.33
N ASN A 4 -20.46 11.84 -28.44
CA ASN A 4 -19.76 13.02 -27.94
C ASN A 4 -18.49 12.65 -27.17
N ARG A 5 -17.48 13.52 -27.26
CA ARG A 5 -16.24 13.45 -26.49
C ARG A 5 -16.51 13.30 -25.00
N THR A 6 -15.74 12.46 -24.32
CA THR A 6 -15.96 12.17 -22.91
C THR A 6 -14.69 11.71 -22.21
N PHE A 7 -14.61 11.95 -20.91
CA PHE A 7 -13.60 11.37 -20.04
C PHE A 7 -14.28 10.39 -19.08
N ASP A 8 -13.87 9.12 -19.13
CA ASP A 8 -14.49 8.03 -18.37
C ASP A 8 -13.71 7.65 -17.10
N LYS A 9 -12.98 8.62 -16.53
CA LYS A 9 -12.02 8.42 -15.42
C LYS A 9 -10.83 7.49 -15.77
N TYR A 10 -10.59 7.24 -17.05
CA TYR A 10 -9.42 6.47 -17.50
C TYR A 10 -8.79 7.02 -18.76
N SER A 11 -9.58 7.40 -19.76
CA SER A 11 -9.03 7.99 -20.97
C SER A 11 -9.94 9.04 -21.56
N CYS A 12 -9.34 9.97 -22.30
CA CYS A 12 -10.05 10.99 -23.05
C CYS A 12 -10.45 10.42 -24.41
N TRP A 13 -11.77 10.36 -24.67
CA TRP A 13 -12.33 9.85 -25.91
C TRP A 13 -12.75 11.00 -26.82
N PRO A 14 -12.29 11.04 -28.09
CA PRO A 14 -12.72 12.05 -29.05
C PRO A 14 -14.14 11.78 -29.56
N ASP A 15 -14.71 12.78 -30.24
CA ASP A 15 -15.99 12.61 -30.96
C ASP A 15 -15.86 11.49 -32.00
N THR A 16 -16.74 10.49 -31.93
CA THR A 16 -16.61 9.24 -32.71
C THR A 16 -17.89 8.95 -33.50
N PRO A 17 -17.79 8.57 -34.79
CA PRO A 17 -18.96 8.23 -35.59
C PRO A 17 -19.77 7.04 -35.04
N PRO A 18 -21.10 7.02 -35.20
CA PRO A 18 -21.95 5.90 -34.79
C PRO A 18 -21.52 4.59 -35.44
N ASN A 19 -21.72 3.49 -34.72
CA ASN A 19 -21.37 2.14 -35.17
C ASN A 19 -19.88 1.96 -35.53
N THR A 20 -18.99 2.77 -34.93
CA THR A 20 -17.54 2.62 -35.05
C THR A 20 -16.87 2.40 -33.68
N THR A 21 -15.62 1.95 -33.68
CA THR A 21 -14.83 1.73 -32.47
C THR A 21 -13.71 2.75 -32.44
N ALA A 22 -13.66 3.57 -31.38
CA ALA A 22 -12.54 4.46 -31.11
C ALA A 22 -11.38 3.66 -30.52
N SER A 23 -10.16 3.95 -30.96
CA SER A 23 -8.92 3.46 -30.37
C SER A 23 -8.01 4.64 -30.03
N ILE A 24 -7.38 4.57 -28.86
CA ILE A 24 -6.39 5.55 -28.39
C ILE A 24 -5.26 4.80 -27.68
N PRO A 25 -4.04 5.34 -27.64
CA PRO A 25 -2.93 4.69 -26.95
C PRO A 25 -3.23 4.52 -25.45
N CYS A 26 -2.58 3.55 -24.82
CA CYS A 26 -2.69 3.35 -23.37
C CYS A 26 -2.31 4.65 -22.61
N PRO A 27 -2.98 4.97 -21.49
CA PRO A 27 -2.68 6.19 -20.74
C PRO A 27 -1.26 6.23 -20.17
N TRP A 28 -0.60 7.38 -20.32
CA TRP A 28 0.79 7.60 -19.88
C TRP A 28 0.96 7.61 -18.35
N TYR A 29 -0.11 7.84 -17.58
CA TYR A 29 -0.06 7.84 -16.11
C TYR A 29 0.01 6.42 -15.52
N LEU A 30 -0.12 5.37 -16.33
CA LEU A 30 -0.01 3.99 -15.86
C LEU A 30 1.43 3.69 -15.40
N PRO A 31 1.64 3.09 -14.22
CA PRO A 31 2.99 2.77 -13.72
C PRO A 31 3.81 1.87 -14.66
N TRP A 32 3.14 1.05 -15.46
CA TRP A 32 3.73 0.14 -16.45
C TRP A 32 3.60 0.64 -17.90
N TYR A 33 3.38 1.95 -18.11
CA TYR A 33 3.17 2.52 -19.45
C TYR A 33 4.25 2.12 -20.46
N HIS A 34 5.53 2.10 -20.04
CA HIS A 34 6.65 1.70 -20.89
C HIS A 34 6.49 0.29 -21.51
N LYS A 35 5.79 -0.63 -20.85
CA LYS A 35 5.49 -1.98 -21.37
C LYS A 35 4.33 -2.00 -22.35
N VAL A 36 3.40 -1.05 -22.24
CA VAL A 36 2.14 -1.01 -23.00
C VAL A 36 2.04 0.21 -23.92
N GLN A 37 3.12 0.97 -24.10
CA GLN A 37 3.11 2.25 -24.83
C GLN A 37 2.67 2.12 -26.29
N HIS A 38 2.91 0.96 -26.92
CA HIS A 38 2.52 0.65 -28.29
C HIS A 38 1.15 -0.02 -28.41
N ARG A 39 0.46 -0.21 -27.27
CA ARG A 39 -0.84 -0.87 -27.18
C ARG A 39 -1.96 0.16 -27.06
N PHE A 40 -3.19 -0.29 -27.29
CA PHE A 40 -4.35 0.59 -27.40
C PHE A 40 -5.49 0.17 -26.48
N VAL A 41 -6.27 1.16 -26.04
CA VAL A 41 -7.56 0.97 -25.38
C VAL A 41 -8.67 1.30 -26.38
N TYR A 42 -9.76 0.53 -26.31
CA TYR A 42 -10.86 0.62 -27.28
C TYR A 42 -12.20 0.94 -26.61
N LYS A 43 -13.03 1.69 -27.32
CA LYS A 43 -14.41 1.99 -26.89
C LYS A 43 -15.35 2.01 -28.08
N ARG A 44 -16.50 1.35 -27.94
CA ARG A 44 -17.48 1.19 -29.02
C ARG A 44 -18.53 2.30 -28.95
N CYS A 45 -18.74 2.99 -30.08
CA CYS A 45 -19.88 3.88 -30.28
C CYS A 45 -21.04 3.09 -30.91
N GLY A 46 -22.20 3.11 -30.26
CA GLY A 46 -23.41 2.44 -30.72
C GLY A 46 -24.02 3.08 -31.98
N PRO A 47 -24.95 2.39 -32.65
CA PRO A 47 -25.65 2.95 -33.81
C PRO A 47 -26.60 4.10 -33.42
N ASP A 48 -27.01 4.17 -32.16
CA ASP A 48 -27.83 5.22 -31.55
C ASP A 48 -27.04 6.50 -31.22
N GLY A 49 -25.73 6.54 -31.50
CA GLY A 49 -24.86 7.67 -31.17
C GLY A 49 -24.54 7.76 -29.68
N GLN A 50 -24.77 6.69 -28.91
CA GLN A 50 -24.37 6.61 -27.51
C GLN A 50 -23.17 5.67 -27.35
N TRP A 51 -22.32 5.96 -26.36
CA TRP A 51 -21.23 5.07 -25.99
C TRP A 51 -21.78 3.76 -25.43
N ALA A 52 -21.14 2.64 -25.79
CA ALA A 52 -21.45 1.34 -25.19
C ALA A 52 -21.30 1.40 -23.66
N ARG A 53 -22.29 0.84 -22.96
CA ARG A 53 -22.36 0.79 -21.49
C ARG A 53 -22.25 -0.64 -21.00
N GLY A 54 -21.76 -0.79 -19.78
CA GLY A 54 -21.64 -2.07 -19.09
C GLY A 54 -22.99 -2.56 -18.55
N PRO A 55 -23.01 -3.74 -17.89
CA PRO A 55 -24.24 -4.38 -17.41
C PRO A 55 -25.07 -3.55 -16.43
N ARG A 56 -24.45 -2.62 -15.71
CA ARG A 56 -25.11 -1.72 -14.73
C ARG A 56 -25.19 -0.28 -15.23
N GLY A 57 -25.08 -0.05 -16.53
CA GLY A 57 -25.10 1.29 -17.13
C GLY A 57 -23.82 2.10 -16.95
N GLN A 58 -22.77 1.53 -16.34
CA GLN A 58 -21.48 2.20 -16.19
C GLN A 58 -20.76 2.36 -17.54
N PRO A 59 -19.86 3.34 -17.71
CA PRO A 59 -19.02 3.44 -18.90
C PRO A 59 -18.25 2.14 -19.14
N TRP A 60 -18.31 1.61 -20.36
CA TRP A 60 -17.56 0.42 -20.74
C TRP A 60 -16.44 0.76 -21.72
N ARG A 61 -15.31 0.08 -21.58
CA ARG A 61 -14.15 0.13 -22.48
C ARG A 61 -13.45 -1.23 -22.47
N ASN A 62 -12.76 -1.54 -23.56
CA ASN A 62 -11.85 -2.68 -23.60
C ASN A 62 -10.41 -2.18 -23.40
N ALA A 63 -9.87 -2.44 -22.20
CA ALA A 63 -8.51 -2.06 -21.79
C ALA A 63 -7.58 -3.27 -21.60
N SER A 64 -7.91 -4.44 -22.17
CA SER A 64 -7.13 -5.67 -21.98
C SER A 64 -5.67 -5.51 -22.43
N GLN A 65 -5.40 -4.73 -23.48
CA GLN A 65 -4.02 -4.48 -23.91
C GLN A 65 -3.24 -3.49 -23.03
N CYS A 66 -3.92 -2.77 -22.13
CA CYS A 66 -3.27 -1.84 -21.20
C CYS A 66 -3.12 -2.44 -19.78
N GLN A 67 -3.50 -3.70 -19.60
CA GLN A 67 -3.32 -4.43 -18.34
C GLN A 67 -1.90 -4.99 -18.23
N LEU A 68 -1.48 -5.25 -17.00
CA LEU A 68 -0.29 -6.05 -16.73
C LEU A 68 -0.52 -7.48 -17.22
N GLU A 69 0.56 -8.14 -17.63
CA GLU A 69 0.52 -9.53 -18.07
C GLU A 69 0.24 -10.44 -16.86
N ASP A 70 -0.51 -11.52 -17.07
CA ASP A 70 -1.03 -12.38 -15.99
C ASP A 70 0.10 -13.07 -15.19
N ASP A 71 1.21 -13.36 -15.85
CA ASP A 71 2.42 -13.93 -15.25
C ASP A 71 3.09 -12.96 -14.26
N GLU A 72 3.16 -11.66 -14.59
CA GLU A 72 3.66 -10.64 -13.67
C GLU A 72 2.79 -10.52 -12.41
N ILE A 73 1.46 -10.63 -12.59
CA ILE A 73 0.49 -10.61 -11.48
C ILE A 73 0.66 -11.85 -10.60
N GLU A 74 0.88 -13.03 -11.19
CA GLU A 74 1.10 -14.27 -10.46
C GLU A 74 2.38 -14.21 -9.62
N VAL A 75 3.49 -13.72 -10.20
CA VAL A 75 4.75 -13.53 -9.47
C VAL A 75 4.56 -12.55 -8.31
N GLN A 76 3.87 -11.42 -8.52
CA GLN A 76 3.57 -10.47 -7.45
C GLN A 76 2.75 -11.10 -6.32
N LYS A 77 1.82 -12.00 -6.64
CA LYS A 77 1.00 -12.71 -5.66
C LYS A 77 1.82 -13.69 -4.83
N GLU A 78 2.73 -14.44 -5.46
CA GLU A 78 3.64 -15.35 -4.74
C GLU A 78 4.60 -14.59 -3.82
N VAL A 79 5.16 -13.48 -4.30
CA VAL A 79 6.00 -12.59 -3.50
C VAL A 79 5.20 -12.01 -2.32
N ALA A 80 3.98 -11.53 -2.54
CA ALA A 80 3.12 -11.01 -1.46
C ALA A 80 2.83 -12.08 -0.39
N LYS A 81 2.60 -13.33 -0.80
CA LYS A 81 2.39 -14.46 0.13
C LYS A 81 3.65 -14.75 0.94
N MET A 82 4.82 -14.74 0.30
CA MET A 82 6.11 -14.92 0.98
C MET A 82 6.35 -13.81 2.01
N TYR A 83 6.16 -12.55 1.64
CA TYR A 83 6.28 -11.40 2.55
C TYR A 83 5.32 -11.51 3.74
N SER A 84 4.07 -11.90 3.49
CA SER A 84 3.10 -12.12 4.57
C SER A 84 3.54 -13.20 5.55
N SER A 85 4.20 -14.27 5.08
CA SER A 85 4.73 -15.32 5.95
C SER A 85 5.87 -14.80 6.84
N PHE A 86 6.83 -14.08 6.25
CA PHE A 86 7.91 -13.45 7.02
C PHE A 86 7.39 -12.42 8.02
N GLN A 87 6.34 -11.67 7.65
CA GLN A 87 5.68 -10.72 8.52
C GLN A 87 5.16 -11.38 9.79
N VAL A 88 4.41 -12.47 9.66
CA VAL A 88 3.92 -13.23 10.81
C VAL A 88 5.07 -13.74 11.67
N MET A 89 6.11 -14.31 11.04
CA MET A 89 7.26 -14.85 11.75
C MET A 89 7.98 -13.80 12.61
N TYR A 90 8.36 -12.65 12.03
CA TYR A 90 9.05 -11.61 12.82
C TYR A 90 8.13 -10.98 13.85
N THR A 91 6.83 -10.84 13.55
CA THR A 91 5.87 -10.21 14.47
C THR A 91 5.72 -11.04 15.73
N VAL A 92 5.55 -12.35 15.59
CA VAL A 92 5.51 -13.28 16.74
C VAL A 92 6.82 -13.22 17.52
N GLY A 93 7.97 -13.21 16.83
CA GLY A 93 9.28 -13.09 17.46
C GLY A 93 9.44 -11.81 18.29
N TYR A 94 9.07 -10.66 17.74
CA TYR A 94 9.14 -9.38 18.44
C TYR A 94 8.16 -9.29 19.61
N CYS A 95 6.94 -9.83 19.48
CA CYS A 95 5.99 -9.87 20.59
C CYS A 95 6.50 -10.71 21.78
N LEU A 96 7.06 -11.90 21.51
CA LEU A 96 7.64 -12.76 22.54
C LEU A 96 8.86 -12.11 23.20
N SER A 97 9.76 -11.53 22.40
CA SER A 97 10.94 -10.81 22.90
C SER A 97 10.54 -9.61 23.76
N LEU A 98 9.56 -8.81 23.31
CA LEU A 98 9.06 -7.66 24.06
C LEU A 98 8.47 -8.09 25.41
N GLY A 99 7.68 -9.17 25.45
CA GLY A 99 7.14 -9.71 26.71
C GLY A 99 8.23 -10.13 27.69
N ALA A 100 9.27 -10.84 27.21
CA ALA A 100 10.40 -11.24 28.04
C ALA A 100 11.21 -10.05 28.56
N LEU A 101 11.45 -9.03 27.72
CA LEU A 101 12.19 -7.82 28.10
C LEU A 101 11.43 -6.99 29.13
N LEU A 102 10.11 -6.83 28.97
CA LEU A 102 9.27 -6.13 29.94
C LEU A 102 9.25 -6.85 31.29
N LEU A 103 9.18 -8.18 31.29
CA LEU A 103 9.26 -8.98 32.51
C LEU A 103 10.62 -8.81 33.19
N ALA A 104 11.72 -8.85 32.44
CA ALA A 104 13.07 -8.64 32.97
C ALA A 104 13.23 -7.23 33.56
N LEU A 105 12.75 -6.19 32.87
CA LEU A 105 12.75 -4.82 33.38
C LEU A 105 11.92 -4.69 34.67
N ALA A 106 10.74 -5.30 34.73
CA ALA A 106 9.89 -5.29 35.92
C ALA A 106 10.58 -5.93 37.14
N ILE A 107 11.29 -7.05 36.93
CA ILE A 107 12.06 -7.71 38.00
C ILE A 107 13.22 -6.82 38.48
N LEU A 108 13.98 -6.24 37.56
CA LEU A 108 15.15 -5.40 37.88
C LEU A 108 14.77 -4.07 38.55
N LEU A 109 13.65 -3.45 38.15
CA LEU A 109 13.14 -2.20 38.70
C LEU A 109 12.29 -2.41 39.97
N GLY A 110 11.60 -3.54 40.09
CA GLY A 110 10.74 -3.84 41.25
C GLY A 110 11.52 -4.30 42.49
N LEU A 111 12.66 -4.96 42.30
CA LEU A 111 13.49 -5.44 43.40
C LEU A 111 14.56 -4.38 43.73
N SER A 112 14.29 -3.55 44.75
CA SER A 112 15.21 -2.52 45.25
C SER A 112 16.61 -3.07 45.61
N LYS A 113 16.68 -4.35 46.00
CA LYS A 113 17.94 -5.07 46.26
C LYS A 113 18.81 -5.32 45.02
N LEU A 114 18.26 -5.21 43.82
CA LEU A 114 18.95 -5.39 42.54
C LEU A 114 19.42 -4.05 41.92
N HIS A 115 19.21 -2.92 42.58
CA HIS A 115 19.66 -1.61 42.10
C HIS A 115 21.17 -1.41 42.33
N CYS A 116 21.96 -1.96 41.42
CA CYS A 116 23.41 -1.77 41.34
C CYS A 116 23.78 -1.05 40.03
N THR A 117 24.92 -0.37 40.01
CA THR A 117 25.48 0.27 38.80
C THR A 117 25.56 -0.68 37.60
N ARG A 118 25.90 -1.96 37.85
CA ARG A 118 25.90 -3.03 36.82
C ARG A 118 24.50 -3.31 36.26
N ASN A 119 23.47 -3.37 37.11
CA ASN A 119 22.10 -3.60 36.65
C ASN A 119 21.52 -2.39 35.92
N TYR A 120 22.03 -1.19 36.17
CA TYR A 120 21.63 0.01 35.44
C TYR A 120 22.02 -0.06 33.95
N ILE A 121 23.19 -0.63 33.62
CA ILE A 121 23.60 -0.88 32.23
C ILE A 121 22.64 -1.86 31.55
N HIS A 122 22.26 -2.95 32.25
CA HIS A 122 21.30 -3.92 31.73
C HIS A 122 19.90 -3.33 31.51
N VAL A 123 19.44 -2.48 32.43
CA VAL A 123 18.15 -1.77 32.29
C VAL A 123 18.15 -0.87 31.05
N ASN A 124 19.21 -0.08 30.83
CA ASN A 124 19.32 0.79 29.65
C ASN A 124 19.38 0.00 28.34
N LEU A 125 20.12 -1.12 28.32
CA LEU A 125 20.18 -2.02 27.17
C LEU A 125 18.81 -2.64 26.87
N PHE A 126 18.11 -3.15 27.89
CA PHE A 126 16.77 -3.71 27.69
C PHE A 126 15.76 -2.65 27.25
N ALA A 127 15.89 -1.41 27.74
CA ALA A 127 15.06 -0.29 27.29
C ALA A 127 15.28 0.03 25.79
N SER A 128 16.52 -0.03 25.27
CA SER A 128 16.76 0.19 23.83
C SER A 128 16.13 -0.91 22.97
N PHE A 129 16.23 -2.18 23.38
CA PHE A 129 15.54 -3.29 22.70
C PHE A 129 14.01 -3.19 22.76
N VAL A 130 13.44 -2.73 23.88
CA VAL A 130 11.99 -2.47 24.01
C VAL A 130 11.56 -1.35 23.06
N LEU A 131 12.32 -0.27 22.95
CA LEU A 131 12.05 0.81 22.00
C LEU A 131 12.13 0.32 20.54
N LYS A 132 13.13 -0.49 20.21
CA LYS A 132 13.25 -1.10 18.87
C LYS A 132 12.05 -1.99 18.53
N ALA A 133 11.72 -2.94 19.40
CA ALA A 133 10.63 -3.89 19.17
C ALA A 133 9.27 -3.18 19.07
N SER A 134 9.00 -2.22 19.97
CA SER A 134 7.75 -1.45 19.95
C SER A 134 7.63 -0.58 18.69
N SER A 135 8.71 0.04 18.23
CA SER A 135 8.73 0.83 17.00
C SER A 135 8.44 -0.01 15.76
N VAL A 136 9.04 -1.20 15.64
CA VAL A 136 8.79 -2.12 14.52
C VAL A 136 7.33 -2.56 14.48
N LEU A 137 6.75 -2.94 15.64
CA LEU A 137 5.34 -3.32 15.72
C LEU A 137 4.39 -2.15 15.45
N ALA A 138 4.74 -0.94 15.87
CA ALA A 138 3.99 0.27 15.55
C ALA A 138 3.99 0.55 14.04
N ILE A 139 5.13 0.44 13.37
CA ILE A 139 5.23 0.60 11.91
C ILE A 139 4.37 -0.45 11.20
N ASP A 140 4.46 -1.72 11.62
CA ASP A 140 3.70 -2.82 11.03
C ASP A 140 2.19 -2.60 11.10
N THR A 141 1.69 -2.22 12.28
CA THR A 141 0.27 -1.94 12.51
C THR A 141 -0.21 -0.71 11.72
N LEU A 142 0.61 0.35 11.65
CA LEU A 142 0.32 1.54 10.84
C LEU A 142 0.29 1.23 9.33
N LEU A 143 1.23 0.40 8.83
CA LEU A 143 1.24 -0.03 7.44
C LEU A 143 0.00 -0.88 7.12
N LYS A 144 -0.33 -1.85 8.00
CA LYS A 144 -1.50 -2.72 7.81
C LYS A 144 -2.81 -1.95 7.82
N THR A 145 -3.00 -1.03 8.76
CA THR A 145 -4.19 -0.17 8.80
C THR A 145 -4.31 0.70 7.56
N ARG A 146 -3.19 1.24 7.05
CA ARG A 146 -3.18 2.08 5.85
C ARG A 146 -3.43 1.33 4.56
N TYR A 147 -2.81 0.17 4.37
CA TYR A 147 -2.97 -0.62 3.14
C TYR A 147 -4.29 -1.41 3.10
N SER A 148 -4.90 -1.68 4.25
CA SER A 148 -6.23 -2.34 4.32
C SER A 148 -7.38 -1.40 3.90
N GLN A 149 -7.14 -0.09 3.87
CA GLN A 149 -8.17 0.89 3.54
C GLN A 149 -8.56 0.80 2.06
N LYS A 150 -9.84 0.53 1.78
CA LYS A 150 -10.37 0.51 0.41
C LYS A 150 -10.36 1.92 -0.18
N MET A 151 -9.67 2.10 -1.30
CA MET A 151 -9.68 3.35 -2.06
C MET A 151 -10.99 3.46 -2.84
N GLY A 152 -11.89 4.34 -2.40
CA GLY A 152 -13.24 4.48 -2.97
C GLY A 152 -13.44 5.73 -3.83
N ASP A 153 -12.72 6.81 -3.55
CA ASP A 153 -12.88 8.11 -4.24
C ASP A 153 -11.60 8.94 -4.21
N ASP A 154 -11.44 9.89 -5.14
CA ASP A 154 -10.20 10.67 -5.32
C ASP A 154 -9.83 11.46 -4.04
N LEU A 155 -10.84 11.98 -3.33
CA LEU A 155 -10.66 12.68 -2.04
C LEU A 155 -10.12 11.76 -0.94
N SER A 156 -10.51 10.49 -0.94
CA SER A 156 -10.02 9.52 0.05
C SER A 156 -8.53 9.19 -0.17
N VAL A 157 -8.08 9.22 -1.43
CA VAL A 157 -6.67 9.02 -1.79
C VAL A 157 -5.83 10.23 -1.37
N SER A 158 -6.29 11.46 -1.60
CA SER A 158 -5.54 12.66 -1.22
C SER A 158 -5.38 12.79 0.30
N VAL A 159 -6.41 12.41 1.07
CA VAL A 159 -6.32 12.36 2.54
C VAL A 159 -5.36 11.26 2.99
N TRP A 160 -5.36 10.11 2.34
CA TRP A 160 -4.42 9.02 2.63
C TRP A 160 -2.97 9.40 2.33
N LEU A 161 -2.72 10.24 1.31
CA LEU A 161 -1.39 10.76 0.97
C LEU A 161 -0.95 11.97 1.84
N SER A 162 -1.83 12.49 2.69
CA SER A 162 -1.53 13.68 3.49
C SER A 162 -0.38 13.45 4.49
N ASP A 163 0.47 14.46 4.65
CA ASP A 163 1.61 14.45 5.59
C ASP A 163 1.17 14.18 7.04
N GLY A 164 -0.01 14.69 7.43
CA GLY A 164 -0.57 14.44 8.76
C GLY A 164 -0.85 12.95 9.00
N ALA A 165 -1.25 12.22 7.95
CA ALA A 165 -1.43 10.78 8.02
C ALA A 165 -0.08 10.05 8.05
N LEU A 166 0.95 10.53 7.32
CA LEU A 166 2.29 9.89 7.29
C LEU A 166 3.14 10.16 8.53
N ALA A 167 2.84 11.20 9.31
CA ALA A 167 3.65 11.64 10.44
C ALA A 167 3.92 10.53 11.47
N GLY A 168 2.90 9.74 11.84
CA GLY A 168 3.06 8.64 12.80
C GLY A 168 4.04 7.56 12.33
N CYS A 169 4.01 7.21 11.05
CA CYS A 169 4.94 6.23 10.47
C CYS A 169 6.37 6.79 10.41
N ARG A 170 6.54 8.07 10.05
CA ARG A 170 7.85 8.75 10.05
C ARG A 170 8.46 8.82 11.46
N VAL A 171 7.66 9.18 12.46
CA VAL A 171 8.10 9.23 13.86
C VAL A 171 8.52 7.83 14.32
N ALA A 172 7.71 6.80 14.06
CA ALA A 172 8.05 5.42 14.42
C ALA A 172 9.33 4.94 13.71
N ALA A 173 9.56 5.33 12.45
CA ALA A 173 10.79 5.03 11.73
C ALA A 173 12.03 5.68 12.38
N VAL A 174 11.93 6.92 12.87
CA VAL A 174 13.02 7.59 13.61
C VAL A 174 13.33 6.83 14.90
N PHE A 175 12.31 6.44 15.67
CA PHE A 175 12.52 5.63 16.89
C PHE A 175 13.12 4.26 16.59
N MET A 176 12.72 3.62 15.49
CA MET A 176 13.32 2.36 15.05
C MET A 176 14.82 2.53 14.73
N GLN A 177 15.18 3.56 13.96
CA GLN A 177 16.59 3.83 13.62
C GLN A 177 17.41 4.15 14.87
N TYR A 178 16.86 4.97 15.77
CA TYR A 178 17.50 5.27 17.05
C TYR A 178 17.72 4.00 17.89
N GLY A 179 16.71 3.14 18.02
CA GLY A 179 16.80 1.88 18.77
C GLY A 179 17.68 0.80 18.10
N VAL A 180 18.06 0.96 16.84
CA VAL A 180 19.06 0.11 16.18
C VAL A 180 20.49 0.57 16.50
N VAL A 181 20.69 1.87 16.67
CA VAL A 181 22.00 2.48 16.94
C VAL A 181 22.34 2.50 18.44
N ALA A 182 21.33 2.62 19.30
CA ALA A 182 21.46 2.68 20.77
C ALA A 182 21.60 1.30 21.42
#